data_AF-A0A835IVY1-F1
#
_entry.id   AF-A0A835IVY1-F1
#
_cell.length_a   1.000
_cell.length_b   1.000
_cell.length_c   1.000
_cell.angle_alpha   90.00
_cell.angle_beta   90.00
_cell.angle_gamma   90.00
#
_symmetry.space_group_name_H-M   'P 1'
#
loop_
_entity.id
_entity.type
_entity.pdbx_description
1 polymer ?
#
loop_
_entity_poly.entity_id
_entity_poly.type
_entity_poly.pdbx_seq_one_letter_code
_entity_poly.pdbx_strand_id
1 'polypeptide(L)'
;MIDTGYVWIATTCLSTLLDSKSHLSPNVGRSLQGVLTLRPHTPLSENKKYLFSRWSKLSNGTIGLNPYGLYAYDTVWIIANAVKAFFEKGRTISFSNDSNLHKAVGGALNLAAMTVFDGI
;
A
#
# COMPACT_ATOMS: atom_id res chain seq x y z
N MET A 1 11.11 32.97 -9.86
CA MET A 1 10.64 33.22 -8.48
C MET A 1 9.19 33.65 -8.61
N ILE A 2 8.29 33.21 -7.72
CA ILE A 2 6.93 33.73 -7.72
C ILE A 2 6.98 35.21 -7.31
N ASP A 3 6.19 36.05 -7.97
CA ASP A 3 6.04 37.46 -7.61
C ASP A 3 5.32 37.64 -6.27
N THR A 4 5.59 38.77 -5.61
CA THR A 4 4.93 39.12 -4.35
C THR A 4 3.40 39.09 -4.51
N GLY A 5 2.72 38.32 -3.66
CA GLY A 5 1.25 38.19 -3.65
C GLY A 5 0.71 36.86 -4.19
N TYR A 6 1.57 35.98 -4.70
CA TYR A 6 1.16 34.67 -5.22
C TYR A 6 1.75 33.52 -4.39
N VAL A 7 1.09 32.35 -4.47
CA VAL A 7 1.51 31.11 -3.80
C VAL A 7 1.43 29.93 -4.76
N TRP A 8 2.29 28.94 -4.60
CA TRP A 8 2.12 27.66 -5.29
C TRP A 8 1.13 26.79 -4.51
N ILE A 9 0.12 26.25 -5.19
CA ILE A 9 -0.74 25.21 -4.62
C ILE A 9 -0.41 23.90 -5.33
N ALA A 10 0.19 22.97 -4.60
CA ALA A 10 0.53 21.65 -5.07
C ALA A 10 -0.56 20.63 -4.69
N THR A 11 -0.66 19.59 -5.51
CA THR A 11 -1.53 18.45 -5.22
C THR A 11 -0.95 17.59 -4.10
N THR A 12 -1.78 16.69 -3.56
CA THR A 12 -1.39 15.74 -2.49
C THR A 12 -0.16 14.90 -2.84
N CYS A 13 0.17 14.72 -4.12
CA CYS A 13 1.38 14.04 -4.59
C CYS A 13 2.64 14.58 -3.90
N LEU A 14 2.77 15.90 -3.73
CA LEU A 14 3.92 16.50 -3.06
C LEU A 14 4.02 16.05 -1.61
N SER A 15 2.92 16.10 -0.85
CA SER A 15 2.90 15.64 0.54
C SER A 15 3.26 14.16 0.67
N THR A 16 2.77 13.31 -0.24
CA THR A 16 3.09 11.89 -0.28
C THR A 16 4.58 11.65 -0.55
N LEU A 17 5.16 12.38 -1.51
CA LEU A 17 6.59 12.29 -1.82
C LEU A 17 7.45 12.67 -0.61
N LEU A 18 7.08 13.74 0.09
CA LEU A 18 7.79 14.17 1.31
C LEU A 18 7.68 13.14 2.42
N ASP A 19 6.49 12.57 2.64
CA ASP A 19 6.25 11.54 3.66
C ASP A 19 6.93 10.19 3.36
N SER A 20 7.34 9.97 2.10
CA SER A 20 8.06 8.76 1.69
C SER A 20 9.54 8.78 2.09
N LYS A 21 10.03 9.90 2.63
CA LYS A 21 11.38 10.05 3.17
C LYS A 21 11.29 10.14 4.69
N SER A 22 12.16 9.40 5.39
CA SER A 22 12.27 9.48 6.85
C SER A 22 12.88 10.81 7.31
N HIS A 23 13.76 11.38 6.49
CA HIS A 23 14.42 12.66 6.73
C HIS A 23 14.35 13.53 5.48
N LEU A 24 13.99 14.79 5.67
CA LEU A 24 14.03 15.82 4.63
C LEU A 24 15.29 16.66 4.81
N SER A 25 16.03 16.86 3.71
CA SER A 25 17.17 17.78 3.72
C SER A 25 16.70 19.21 3.98
N PRO A 26 17.45 20.02 4.77
CA PRO A 26 17.16 21.44 4.95
C PRO A 26 17.03 22.22 3.63
N ASN A 27 17.72 21.78 2.58
CA ASN A 27 17.64 22.40 1.25
C ASN A 27 16.26 22.22 0.62
N VAL A 28 15.65 21.04 0.81
CA VAL A 28 14.28 20.77 0.32
C VAL A 28 13.28 21.67 1.05
N GLY A 29 13.44 21.83 2.37
CA GLY A 29 12.60 22.74 3.16
C GLY A 29 12.64 24.18 2.65
N ARG A 30 13.84 24.69 2.33
CA ARG A 30 14.00 26.05 1.77
C ARG A 30 13.36 26.20 0.39
N SER A 31 13.47 25.19 -0.48
CA SER A 31 12.86 25.21 -1.81
C SER A 31 11.33 25.16 -1.80
N LEU A 32 10.72 24.74 -0.68
CA LEU A 32 9.26 24.67 -0.51
C LEU A 32 8.65 25.93 0.12
N GLN A 33 9.44 26.97 0.35
CA GLN A 33 8.93 28.23 0.88
C GLN A 33 7.92 28.87 -0.10
N GLY A 34 6.72 29.17 0.39
CA GLY A 34 5.62 29.69 -0.44
C GLY A 34 4.80 28.62 -1.17
N VAL A 35 5.04 27.33 -0.89
CA VAL A 35 4.25 26.21 -1.43
C VAL A 35 3.23 25.72 -0.38
N LEU A 36 1.96 25.65 -0.78
CA LEU A 36 0.87 25.04 -0.05
C LEU A 36 0.54 23.68 -0.68
N THR A 37 0.34 22.64 0.12
CA THR A 37 -0.14 21.33 -0.36
C THR A 37 -1.17 20.77 0.59
N LEU A 38 -2.07 19.94 0.05
CA LEU A 38 -2.95 19.12 0.85
C LEU A 38 -2.22 17.84 1.29
N ARG A 39 -2.58 17.32 2.46
CA ARG A 39 -2.09 16.04 2.99
C ARG A 39 -3.27 15.24 3.53
N PRO A 40 -3.48 13.98 3.12
CA PRO A 40 -4.52 13.14 3.69
C PRO A 40 -4.39 13.06 5.21
N HIS A 41 -5.47 13.40 5.91
CA HIS A 41 -5.48 13.34 7.37
C HIS A 41 -5.50 11.88 7.81
N THR A 42 -4.46 11.48 8.55
CA THR A 42 -4.34 10.15 9.15
C THR A 42 -4.11 10.32 10.64
N PRO A 43 -5.16 10.23 11.48
CA PRO A 43 -5.06 10.43 12.93
C PRO A 43 -3.92 9.61 13.55
N LEU A 44 -3.25 10.18 14.55
CA LEU A 44 -2.22 9.47 15.29
C LEU A 44 -2.90 8.53 16.31
N SER A 45 -2.93 7.24 15.99
CA SER A 45 -3.39 6.18 16.91
C SER A 45 -2.22 5.37 17.45
N GLU A 46 -2.44 4.62 18.53
CA GLU A 46 -1.41 3.70 19.07
C GLU A 46 -1.01 2.62 18.05
N ASN A 47 -1.97 2.09 17.28
CA ASN A 47 -1.68 1.15 16.19
C ASN A 47 -0.78 1.78 15.11
N LYS A 48 -1.02 3.05 14.76
CA LYS A 48 -0.18 3.78 13.82
C LYS A 48 1.23 3.97 14.39
N LYS A 49 1.37 4.38 15.66
CA LYS A 49 2.70 4.51 16.30
C LYS A 49 3.46 3.19 16.30
N TYR A 50 2.78 2.09 16.63
CA TYR A 50 3.35 0.75 16.60
C TYR A 50 3.82 0.37 15.19
N LEU A 51 2.99 0.60 14.16
CA LEU A 51 3.34 0.34 12.76
C LEU A 51 4.55 1.17 12.32
N PHE A 52 4.59 2.47 12.63
CA PHE A 52 5.73 3.34 12.29
C PHE A 52 7.03 2.87 12.98
N SER A 53 6.96 2.46 14.24
CA SER A 53 8.11 1.93 14.97
C SER A 53 8.64 0.65 14.34
N ARG A 54 7.75 -0.29 13.99
CA ARG A 54 8.12 -1.54 13.30
C ARG A 54 8.65 -1.27 11.89
N TRP A 55 8.03 -0.36 11.16
CA TRP A 55 8.44 0.03 9.81
C TRP A 55 9.85 0.63 9.81
N SER A 56 10.14 1.56 10.74
CA SER A 56 11.46 2.17 10.86
C SER A 56 12.57 1.11 11.03
N LYS A 57 12.31 0.06 11.80
CA LYS A 57 13.26 -1.06 11.93
C LYS A 57 13.42 -1.85 10.63
N LEU A 58 12.33 -2.14 9.92
CA LEU A 58 12.35 -2.90 8.67
C LEU A 58 12.99 -2.11 7.51
N SER A 59 12.81 -0.79 7.49
CA SER A 59 13.31 0.09 6.44
C SER A 59 14.68 0.70 6.78
N ASN A 60 15.34 0.25 7.85
CA ASN A 60 16.56 0.85 8.40
C ASN A 60 16.44 2.37 8.60
N GLY A 61 15.24 2.87 8.88
CA GLY A 61 14.95 4.30 9.03
C GLY A 61 15.20 5.13 7.78
N THR A 62 15.32 4.53 6.58
CA THR A 62 15.62 5.26 5.33
C THR A 62 14.38 5.55 4.48
N ILE A 63 13.32 4.75 4.62
CA ILE A 63 12.07 4.86 3.87
C ILE A 63 10.97 5.34 4.81
N GLY A 64 10.38 6.49 4.50
CA GLY A 64 9.23 7.02 5.25
C GLY A 64 7.94 6.29 4.89
N LEU A 65 6.94 6.37 5.78
CA LEU A 65 5.64 5.75 5.56
C LEU A 65 4.60 6.83 5.22
N ASN A 66 4.25 6.90 3.93
CA ASN A 66 3.23 7.80 3.42
C ASN A 66 1.80 7.23 3.62
N PRO A 67 0.75 8.02 3.37
CA PRO A 67 -0.64 7.56 3.52
C PRO A 67 -0.99 6.30 2.69
N TYR A 68 -0.40 6.12 1.51
CA TYR A 68 -0.63 4.92 0.69
C TYR A 68 -0.02 3.67 1.31
N GLY A 69 1.12 3.79 2.01
CA GLY A 69 1.68 2.69 2.79
C GLY A 69 0.75 2.24 3.93
N LEU A 70 0.05 3.19 4.56
CA LEU A 70 -0.97 2.88 5.56
C LEU A 70 -2.18 2.17 4.92
N TYR A 71 -2.67 2.67 3.78
CA TYR A 71 -3.78 2.02 3.08
C TYR A 71 -3.43 0.62 2.59
N ALA A 72 -2.21 0.40 2.12
CA ALA A 72 -1.74 -0.93 1.73
C ALA A 72 -1.72 -1.90 2.92
N TYR A 73 -1.24 -1.44 4.09
CA TYR A 73 -1.27 -2.22 5.31
C TYR A 73 -2.70 -2.56 5.74
N ASP A 74 -3.59 -1.56 5.80
CA ASP A 74 -4.98 -1.74 6.20
C ASP A 74 -5.73 -2.65 5.22
N THR A 75 -5.42 -2.58 3.92
CA THR A 75 -6.01 -3.46 2.90
C THR A 75 -5.68 -4.93 3.18
N VAL A 76 -4.40 -5.26 3.42
CA VAL A 76 -3.99 -6.63 3.76
C VAL A 76 -4.61 -7.07 5.08
N TRP A 77 -4.66 -6.18 6.07
CA TRP A 77 -5.27 -6.46 7.37
C TRP A 77 -6.76 -6.78 7.25
N ILE A 78 -7.51 -6.00 6.46
CA ILE A 78 -8.95 -6.24 6.21
C ILE A 78 -9.15 -7.58 5.50
N ILE A 79 -8.36 -7.87 4.45
CA ILE A 79 -8.46 -9.13 3.70
C ILE A 79 -8.18 -10.33 4.63
N ALA A 80 -7.14 -10.26 5.45
CA ALA A 80 -6.81 -11.33 6.39
C ALA A 80 -7.94 -11.58 7.40
N ASN A 81 -8.55 -10.53 7.94
CA ASN A 81 -9.70 -10.66 8.83
C ASN A 81 -10.95 -11.19 8.12
N ALA A 82 -11.18 -10.79 6.86
CA ALA A 82 -12.29 -11.32 6.06
C ALA A 82 -12.14 -12.82 5.79
N VAL A 83 -10.94 -13.27 5.44
CA VAL A 83 -10.61 -14.69 5.26
C VAL A 83 -10.77 -15.46 6.56
N LYS A 84 -10.28 -14.93 7.68
CA LYS A 84 -10.47 -15.52 9.01
C LYS A 84 -11.96 -15.69 9.33
N ALA A 85 -12.75 -14.63 9.19
CA ALA A 85 -14.19 -14.66 9.44
C ALA A 85 -14.96 -15.60 8.49
N PHE A 86 -14.48 -15.76 7.25
CA PHE A 86 -15.03 -16.72 6.30
C PHE A 86 -14.87 -18.16 6.79
N PHE A 87 -13.67 -18.53 7.24
CA PHE A 87 -13.40 -19.88 7.76
C PHE A 87 -14.05 -20.14 9.12
N GLU A 88 -14.13 -19.15 10.01
CA GLU A 88 -14.84 -19.28 11.30
C GLU A 88 -16.33 -19.60 11.13
N LYS A 89 -16.92 -19.29 9.96
CA LYS A 89 -18.30 -19.67 9.60
C LYS A 89 -18.41 -21.09 9.02
N GLY A 90 -17.35 -21.89 9.06
CA GLY A 90 -17.33 -23.26 8.52
C GLY A 90 -17.34 -23.32 6.98
N ARG A 91 -17.07 -22.20 6.30
CA ARG A 91 -16.97 -22.17 4.83
C ARG A 91 -15.60 -22.66 4.39
N THR A 92 -15.49 -23.14 3.15
CA THR A 92 -14.25 -23.71 2.60
C THR A 92 -13.92 -23.05 1.27
N ILE A 93 -12.64 -22.82 1.04
CA ILE A 93 -12.13 -22.37 -0.27
C ILE A 93 -11.81 -23.65 -1.06
N SER A 94 -12.45 -23.80 -2.22
CA SER A 94 -12.25 -24.96 -3.10
C SER A 94 -11.74 -24.52 -4.47
N PHE A 95 -11.02 -25.44 -5.11
CA PHE A 95 -10.48 -25.26 -6.43
C PHE A 95 -10.74 -26.51 -7.26
N SER A 96 -11.13 -26.32 -8.52
CA SER A 96 -11.36 -27.39 -9.47
C SER A 96 -10.39 -27.31 -10.65
N ASN A 97 -10.20 -28.44 -11.35
CA ASN A 97 -9.39 -28.45 -12.57
C ASN A 97 -10.19 -27.82 -13.72
N ASP A 98 -9.53 -26.95 -14.51
CA ASP A 98 -10.12 -26.46 -15.76
C ASP A 98 -9.90 -27.48 -16.89
N SER A 99 -10.99 -28.10 -17.34
CA SER A 99 -10.97 -29.05 -18.45
C SER A 99 -10.43 -28.46 -19.77
N ASN A 100 -10.47 -27.14 -19.96
CA ASN A 100 -9.88 -26.49 -21.13
C ASN A 100 -8.34 -26.50 -21.08
N LEU A 101 -7.75 -26.47 -19.88
CA LEU A 101 -6.30 -26.47 -19.68
C LEU A 101 -5.67 -27.86 -19.86
N HIS A 102 -6.47 -28.93 -19.73
CA HIS A 102 -6.05 -30.29 -20.07
C HIS A 102 -5.72 -30.47 -21.56
N LYS A 103 -6.22 -29.61 -22.46
CA LYS A 103 -5.86 -29.65 -23.88
C LYS A 103 -4.44 -29.14 -24.17
N ALA A 104 -3.82 -28.45 -23.21
CA ALA A 104 -2.46 -27.94 -23.31
C ALA A 104 -1.39 -28.92 -22.79
N VAL A 105 -1.78 -30.15 -22.44
CA VAL A 105 -0.86 -31.22 -22.05
C VAL A 105 0.13 -31.49 -23.18
N GLY A 106 1.43 -31.34 -22.90
CA GLY A 106 2.52 -31.54 -23.86
C GLY A 106 3.25 -30.27 -24.30
N GLY A 107 2.77 -29.08 -23.91
CA GLY A 107 3.51 -27.82 -24.08
C GLY A 107 4.64 -27.66 -23.06
N ALA A 108 5.54 -26.70 -23.29
CA ALA A 108 6.64 -26.38 -22.35
C ALA A 108 6.17 -25.92 -20.95
N LEU A 109 4.89 -25.55 -20.82
CA LEU A 109 4.26 -25.09 -19.59
C LEU A 109 3.30 -26.16 -19.04
N ASN A 110 3.37 -26.43 -17.74
CA ASN A 110 2.50 -27.40 -17.06
C ASN A 110 1.11 -26.82 -16.74
N LEU A 111 0.38 -26.41 -17.78
CA LEU A 111 -0.93 -25.77 -17.64
C LEU A 111 -2.02 -26.71 -17.11
N ALA A 112 -1.87 -28.02 -17.31
CA ALA A 112 -2.79 -29.03 -16.79
C ALA A 112 -2.75 -29.18 -15.26
N ALA A 113 -1.73 -28.63 -14.59
CA ALA A 113 -1.65 -28.57 -13.12
C ALA A 113 -2.33 -27.33 -12.52
N MET A 114 -2.82 -26.41 -13.36
CA MET A 114 -3.52 -25.21 -12.88
C MET A 114 -4.94 -25.56 -12.42
N THR A 115 -5.33 -24.99 -11.29
CA THR A 115 -6.68 -25.08 -10.75
C THR A 115 -7.36 -23.72 -10.79
N VAL A 116 -8.69 -23.72 -10.91
CA VAL A 116 -9.53 -22.53 -10.92
C VAL A 116 -10.26 -22.45 -9.58
N PHE A 117 -10.38 -21.23 -9.06
CA PHE A 117 -11.12 -20.98 -7.83
C PHE A 117 -12.62 -21.14 -8.06
N ASP A 118 -13.28 -21.97 -7.25
CA ASP A 118 -14.69 -22.35 -7.44
C ASP A 118 -15.69 -21.26 -6.99
N GLY A 119 -15.22 -20.19 -6.32
CA GLY A 119 -16.07 -19.13 -5.77
C GLY A 119 -16.30 -19.25 -4.25
N ILE A 120 -17.04 -18.27 -3.71
CA ILE A 120 -17.34 -18.09 -2.26
C ILE A 120 -18.81 -18.38 -2.00
#